data_AF-A0A950K8S0-F1
#
_entry.id   AF-A0A950K8S0-F1
#
_cell.length_a   1.000
_cell.length_b   1.000
_cell.length_c   1.000
_cell.angle_alpha   90.00
_cell.angle_beta   90.00
_cell.angle_gamma   90.00
#
_symmetry.space_group_name_H-M   'P 1'
#
loop_
_entity.id
_entity.type
_entity.pdbx_description
1 polymer ?
#
loop_
_entity_poly.entity_id
_entity_poly.type
_entity_poly.pdbx_seq_one_letter_code
_entity_poly.pdbx_strand_id
1 'polypeptide(L)'
;LQAVSGWLLSAVILVGVLFGSLLVGNLISLPILDALTERILTDLGEVLPSGRGLRRALLRSLVNQSCKLLIFGGIQLALLLLYVTPLAFLHPPISSFLGVLFLGFDYLDYPLDARQVPVPSRFAWLGRHLGATLGYGSVLFVLLLVPLLGTLLLPLTVAGAALLAHRIDSPERTG
;
A
#
# COMPACT_ATOMS: atom_id res chain seq x y z
N LEU A 1 42.03 -8.55 -11.87
CA LEU A 1 40.81 -8.56 -12.71
C LEU A 1 39.82 -9.66 -12.30
N GLN A 2 40.24 -10.93 -12.19
CA GLN A 2 39.36 -12.05 -11.77
C GLN A 2 38.71 -11.91 -10.39
N ALA A 3 39.43 -11.35 -9.40
CA ALA A 3 38.88 -11.10 -8.07
C ALA A 3 37.78 -10.03 -8.09
N VAL A 4 37.98 -8.94 -8.86
CA VAL A 4 37.00 -7.84 -8.99
C VAL A 4 35.73 -8.32 -9.69
N SER A 5 35.85 -9.14 -10.74
CA SER A 5 34.68 -9.76 -11.38
C SER A 5 33.94 -10.72 -10.45
N GLY A 6 34.65 -11.43 -9.56
CA GLY A 6 34.04 -12.29 -8.55
C GLY A 6 33.21 -11.50 -7.53
N TRP A 7 33.76 -10.41 -6.98
CA TRP A 7 33.04 -9.53 -6.04
C TRP A 7 31.80 -8.89 -6.67
N LEU A 8 31.90 -8.46 -7.94
CA LEU A 8 30.76 -7.91 -8.67
C LEU A 8 29.67 -8.95 -8.89
N LEU A 9 30.03 -10.17 -9.29
CA LEU A 9 29.07 -11.26 -9.46
C LEU A 9 28.38 -11.62 -8.13
N SER A 10 29.13 -11.74 -7.04
CA SER A 10 28.59 -12.00 -5.71
C SER A 10 27.66 -10.87 -5.23
N ALA A 11 28.00 -9.61 -5.47
CA ALA A 11 27.16 -8.47 -5.12
C ALA A 11 25.85 -8.48 -5.92
N VAL A 12 25.90 -8.75 -7.23
CA VAL A 12 24.70 -8.87 -8.07
C VAL A 12 23.80 -10.02 -7.62
N ILE A 13 24.38 -11.18 -7.31
CA ILE A 13 23.62 -12.33 -6.78
C ILE A 13 22.99 -11.98 -5.44
N LEU A 14 23.75 -11.37 -4.51
CA LEU A 14 23.24 -10.98 -3.20
C LEU A 14 22.07 -9.99 -3.33
N VAL A 15 22.21 -8.95 -4.16
CA VAL A 15 21.14 -7.98 -4.43
C VAL A 15 19.93 -8.67 -5.06
N GLY A 16 20.14 -9.58 -6.01
CA GLY A 16 19.08 -10.37 -6.63
C GLY A 16 18.33 -11.25 -5.64
N VAL A 17 19.05 -11.92 -4.73
CA VAL A 17 18.48 -12.76 -3.66
C VAL A 17 17.73 -11.91 -2.64
N LEU A 18 18.32 -10.80 -2.18
CA LEU A 18 17.67 -9.88 -1.24
C LEU A 18 16.37 -9.32 -1.84
N PHE A 19 16.44 -8.80 -3.07
CA PHE A 19 15.28 -8.26 -3.77
C PHE A 19 14.21 -9.32 -4.04
N GLY A 20 14.62 -10.51 -4.49
CA GLY A 20 13.71 -11.65 -4.68
C GLY A 20 13.02 -12.06 -3.38
N SER A 21 13.75 -12.11 -2.27
CA SER A 21 13.18 -12.45 -0.96
C SER A 21 12.16 -11.40 -0.47
N LEU A 22 12.39 -10.12 -0.72
CA LEU A 22 11.45 -9.04 -0.39
C LEU A 22 10.17 -9.13 -1.22
N LEU A 23 10.29 -9.43 -2.53
CA LEU A 23 9.14 -9.64 -3.42
C LEU A 23 8.26 -10.80 -2.94
N VAL A 24 8.87 -11.96 -2.69
CA VAL A 24 8.15 -13.14 -2.21
C VAL A 24 7.55 -12.90 -0.83
N GLY A 25 8.30 -12.27 0.08
CA GLY A 25 7.82 -11.94 1.42
C GLY A 25 6.59 -11.02 1.38
N ASN A 26 6.60 -9.99 0.55
CA ASN A 26 5.44 -9.11 0.36
C ASN A 26 4.23 -9.86 -0.20
N LEU A 27 4.41 -10.70 -1.23
CA LEU A 27 3.34 -11.51 -1.83
C LEU A 27 2.68 -12.45 -0.82
N ILE A 28 3.47 -13.10 0.04
CA ILE A 28 2.97 -13.98 1.09
C ILE A 28 2.26 -13.19 2.20
N SER A 29 2.65 -11.94 2.42
CA SER A 29 2.06 -11.10 3.47
C SER A 29 0.64 -10.64 3.12
N LEU A 30 0.31 -10.44 1.84
CA LEU A 30 -1.01 -9.99 1.37
C LEU A 30 -2.19 -10.73 2.03
N PRO A 31 -2.30 -12.08 1.96
CA PRO A 31 -3.41 -12.80 2.59
C PRO A 31 -3.44 -12.68 4.11
N ILE A 32 -2.28 -12.54 4.75
CA ILE A 32 -2.17 -12.39 6.21
C ILE A 32 -2.68 -11.01 6.61
N LEU A 33 -2.35 -9.98 5.83
CA LEU A 33 -2.80 -8.61 6.05
C LEU A 33 -4.30 -8.45 5.80
N ASP A 34 -4.84 -9.11 4.77
CA ASP A 34 -6.29 -9.16 4.52
C ASP A 34 -7.02 -9.82 5.70
N ALA A 35 -6.56 -11.00 6.14
CA ALA A 35 -7.14 -11.71 7.29
C ALA A 35 -7.02 -10.93 8.61
N LEU A 36 -5.91 -10.22 8.82
CA LEU A 36 -5.72 -9.34 9.97
C LEU A 36 -6.72 -8.18 9.95
N THR A 37 -6.94 -7.57 8.79
CA THR A 37 -7.93 -6.50 8.62
C THR A 37 -9.32 -6.99 8.97
N GLU A 38 -9.74 -8.13 8.41
CA GLU A 38 -11.03 -8.74 8.70
C GLU A 38 -11.18 -8.98 10.20
N ARG A 39 -10.15 -9.57 10.82
CA ARG A 39 -10.17 -9.86 12.26
C ARG A 39 -10.32 -8.59 13.10
N ILE A 40 -9.57 -7.54 12.79
CA ILE A 40 -9.64 -6.26 13.50
C ILE A 40 -11.04 -5.64 13.39
N LEU A 41 -11.62 -5.62 12.19
CA LEU A 41 -12.96 -5.08 11.98
C LEU A 41 -14.03 -5.90 12.71
N THR A 42 -13.91 -7.23 12.72
CA THR A 42 -14.82 -8.09 13.51
C THR A 42 -14.66 -7.90 15.01
N ASP A 43 -13.43 -7.72 15.51
CA ASP A 43 -13.16 -7.45 16.93
C ASP A 43 -13.70 -6.05 17.35
N LEU A 44 -13.81 -5.11 16.40
CA LEU A 44 -14.48 -3.81 16.57
C LEU A 44 -16.02 -3.91 16.49
N GLY A 45 -16.57 -5.08 16.14
CA GLY A 45 -18.00 -5.35 16.09
C GLY A 45 -18.65 -5.20 14.72
N GLU A 46 -17.87 -5.08 13.63
CA GLU A 46 -18.43 -5.10 12.27
C GLU A 46 -18.84 -6.51 11.85
N VAL A 47 -19.99 -6.63 11.18
CA VAL A 47 -20.44 -7.87 10.53
C VAL A 47 -19.98 -7.82 9.08
N LEU A 48 -18.90 -8.54 8.78
CA LEU A 48 -18.34 -8.58 7.43
C LEU A 48 -19.07 -9.61 6.54
N PRO A 49 -19.20 -9.34 5.22
CA PRO A 49 -19.83 -10.29 4.31
C PRO A 49 -19.00 -11.58 4.21
N SER A 50 -19.58 -12.69 4.64
CA SER A 50 -18.97 -14.00 4.48
C SER A 50 -18.98 -14.40 3.00
N GLY A 51 -17.78 -14.55 2.42
CA GLY A 51 -17.60 -15.38 1.23
C GLY A 51 -17.30 -14.64 -0.07
N ARG A 52 -16.04 -14.76 -0.48
CA ARG A 52 -15.70 -15.22 -1.82
C ARG A 52 -14.70 -16.35 -1.62
N GLY A 53 -14.86 -17.48 -2.31
CA GLY A 53 -13.94 -18.62 -2.12
C GLY A 53 -12.48 -18.15 -2.17
N LEU A 54 -11.66 -18.60 -1.21
CA LEU A 54 -10.30 -18.09 -0.94
C LEU A 54 -9.50 -17.77 -2.21
N ARG A 55 -9.49 -18.71 -3.16
CA ARG A 55 -8.81 -18.55 -4.46
C ARG A 55 -9.28 -17.34 -5.29
N ARG A 56 -10.60 -17.09 -5.36
CA ARG A 56 -11.16 -15.96 -6.13
C ARG A 56 -10.95 -14.62 -5.43
N ALA A 57 -10.91 -14.62 -4.09
CA ALA A 57 -10.53 -13.45 -3.32
C ALA A 57 -9.06 -13.10 -3.56
N LEU A 58 -8.16 -14.06 -3.37
CA LEU A 58 -6.71 -13.89 -3.60
C LEU A 58 -6.39 -13.40 -5.01
N LEU A 59 -6.97 -14.03 -6.05
CA LEU A 59 -6.74 -13.60 -7.43
C LEU A 59 -7.25 -12.17 -7.68
N ARG A 60 -8.38 -11.80 -7.08
CA ARG A 60 -8.94 -10.45 -7.22
C ARG A 60 -8.06 -9.41 -6.52
N SER A 61 -7.63 -9.67 -5.29
CA SER A 61 -6.74 -8.79 -4.54
C SER A 61 -5.41 -8.61 -5.27
N LEU A 62 -4.83 -9.70 -5.79
CA LEU A 62 -3.59 -9.65 -6.56
C LEU A 62 -3.72 -8.81 -7.84
N VAL A 63 -4.80 -9.00 -8.60
CA VAL A 63 -5.08 -8.21 -9.81
C VAL A 63 -5.29 -6.74 -9.45
N ASN A 64 -6.05 -6.45 -8.39
CA ASN A 64 -6.34 -5.09 -7.96
C ASN A 64 -5.06 -4.36 -7.53
N GLN A 65 -4.22 -4.99 -6.70
CA GLN A 65 -2.94 -4.45 -6.27
C GLN A 65 -1.97 -4.28 -7.43
N SER A 66 -1.89 -5.26 -8.34
CA SER A 66 -1.05 -5.14 -9.54
C SER A 66 -1.49 -3.98 -10.42
N CYS A 67 -2.80 -3.79 -10.60
CA CYS A 67 -3.33 -2.69 -11.39
C CYS A 67 -3.01 -1.33 -10.76
N LYS A 68 -3.20 -1.17 -9.44
CA LYS A 68 -2.79 0.04 -8.71
C LYS A 68 -1.31 0.34 -8.88
N LEU A 69 -0.46 -0.68 -8.72
CA LEU A 69 0.98 -0.54 -8.86
C LEU A 69 1.38 -0.13 -10.28
N LEU A 70 0.77 -0.71 -11.30
CA LEU A 70 1.01 -0.35 -12.70
C LEU A 70 0.53 1.07 -13.02
N ILE A 71 -0.63 1.47 -12.53
CA ILE A 71 -1.16 2.84 -12.72
C ILE A 71 -0.24 3.85 -12.05
N PHE A 72 0.10 3.63 -10.77
CA PHE A 72 1.00 4.53 -10.04
C PHE A 72 2.40 4.55 -10.65
N GLY A 73 2.95 3.39 -11.00
CA GLY A 73 4.23 3.29 -11.69
C GLY A 73 4.24 4.01 -13.04
N GLY A 74 3.15 3.92 -13.81
CA GLY A 74 2.97 4.64 -15.06
C GLY A 74 2.91 6.17 -14.86
N ILE A 75 2.20 6.64 -13.83
CA ILE A 75 2.16 8.06 -13.46
C ILE A 75 3.55 8.55 -13.07
N GLN A 76 4.26 7.79 -12.22
CA GLN A 76 5.63 8.11 -11.80
C GLN A 76 6.59 8.14 -12.99
N LEU A 77 6.48 7.19 -13.92
CA LEU A 77 7.28 7.17 -15.14
C LEU A 77 6.98 8.38 -16.04
N ALA A 78 5.72 8.79 -16.17
CA ALA A 78 5.37 10.02 -16.88
C ALA A 78 5.95 11.27 -16.19
N LEU A 79 5.98 11.29 -14.85
CA LEU A 79 6.62 12.35 -14.08
C LEU A 79 8.12 12.47 -14.36
N LEU A 80 8.81 11.39 -14.71
CA LEU A 80 10.22 11.47 -15.11
C LEU A 80 10.44 12.36 -16.34
N LEU A 81 9.42 12.57 -17.18
CA LEU A 81 9.50 13.49 -18.32
C LEU A 81 9.75 14.95 -17.90
N LEU A 82 9.41 15.33 -16.67
CA LEU A 82 9.71 16.67 -16.13
C LEU A 82 11.21 16.96 -16.11
N TYR A 83 12.08 15.95 -15.95
CA TYR A 83 13.53 16.12 -15.95
C TYR A 83 14.09 16.57 -17.30
N VAL A 84 13.34 16.39 -18.39
CA VAL A 84 13.72 16.86 -19.74
C VAL A 84 13.39 18.35 -19.93
N THR A 85 12.56 18.92 -19.04
CA THR A 85 12.06 20.30 -19.14
C THR A 85 12.73 21.20 -18.10
N PRO A 86 12.66 22.54 -18.26
CA PRO A 86 13.07 23.49 -17.22
C PRO A 86 12.26 23.35 -15.90
N LEU A 87 11.17 22.59 -15.91
CA LEU A 87 10.27 22.37 -14.77
C LEU A 87 10.69 21.18 -13.89
N ALA A 88 11.90 20.64 -14.07
CA ALA A 88 12.41 19.51 -13.29
C ALA A 88 12.30 19.69 -11.76
N PHE A 89 12.39 20.93 -11.26
CA PHE A 89 12.24 21.25 -9.84
C PHE A 89 10.85 20.95 -9.27
N LEU A 90 9.82 20.81 -10.12
CA LEU A 90 8.46 20.42 -9.71
C LEU A 90 8.32 18.91 -9.48
N HIS A 91 9.26 18.09 -9.97
CA HIS A 91 9.17 16.64 -9.82
C HIS A 91 9.12 16.19 -8.35
N PRO A 92 10.07 16.58 -7.46
CA PRO A 92 10.05 16.13 -6.06
C PRO A 92 8.75 16.43 -5.30
N PRO A 93 8.18 17.66 -5.31
CA PRO A 93 6.95 17.94 -4.57
C PRO A 93 5.73 17.22 -5.17
N ILE A 94 5.61 17.14 -6.50
CA ILE A 94 4.48 16.45 -7.14
C ILE A 94 4.55 14.94 -6.89
N SER A 95 5.73 14.35 -7.06
CA SER A 95 5.93 12.91 -6.84
C SER A 95 5.71 12.53 -5.37
N SER A 96 6.19 13.35 -4.43
CA SER A 96 5.95 13.10 -3.00
C SER A 96 4.47 13.22 -2.65
N PHE A 97 3.77 14.23 -3.17
CA PHE A 97 2.33 14.39 -2.96
C PHE A 97 1.53 13.19 -3.51
N LEU A 98 1.84 12.75 -4.73
CA LEU A 98 1.21 11.56 -5.32
C LEU A 98 1.56 10.29 -4.56
N GLY A 99 2.78 10.17 -4.05
CA GLY A 99 3.21 9.07 -3.19
C GLY A 99 2.40 9.01 -1.89
N VAL A 100 2.22 10.15 -1.21
CA VAL A 100 1.37 10.27 -0.03
C VAL A 100 -0.07 9.86 -0.34
N LEU A 101 -0.66 10.39 -1.41
CA LEU A 101 -2.03 10.06 -1.80
C LEU A 101 -2.16 8.57 -2.13
N PHE A 102 -1.19 8.00 -2.86
CA PHE A 102 -1.18 6.59 -3.21
C PHE A 102 -1.04 5.69 -1.99
N LEU A 103 -0.16 6.01 -1.05
CA LEU A 103 0.00 5.25 0.20
C LEU A 103 -1.28 5.28 1.03
N GLY A 104 -1.92 6.43 1.16
CA GLY A 104 -3.22 6.55 1.82
C GLY A 104 -4.26 5.67 1.15
N PHE A 105 -4.37 5.76 -0.18
CA PHE A 105 -5.30 4.97 -0.99
C PHE A 105 -5.05 3.46 -0.86
N ASP A 106 -3.79 3.03 -0.91
CA ASP A 106 -3.44 1.62 -0.93
C ASP A 106 -3.77 0.91 0.39
N TYR A 107 -3.42 1.53 1.51
CA TYR A 107 -3.68 0.95 2.83
C TYR A 107 -5.12 1.10 3.30
N LEU A 108 -5.81 2.20 2.95
CA LEU A 108 -7.24 2.35 3.26
C LEU A 108 -8.13 1.47 2.38
N ASP A 109 -7.61 0.89 1.29
CA ASP A 109 -8.36 -0.08 0.50
C ASP A 109 -8.56 -1.41 1.23
N TYR A 110 -7.69 -1.81 2.16
CA TYR A 110 -7.82 -3.06 2.92
C TYR A 110 -9.17 -3.17 3.67
N PRO A 111 -9.57 -2.20 4.54
CA PRO A 111 -10.85 -2.29 5.22
C PRO A 111 -12.05 -2.17 4.26
N LEU A 112 -11.91 -1.42 3.17
CA LEU A 112 -12.95 -1.31 2.14
C LEU A 112 -13.11 -2.62 1.34
N ASP A 113 -12.02 -3.35 1.12
CA ASP A 113 -12.01 -4.66 0.48
C ASP A 113 -12.61 -5.73 1.39
N ALA A 114 -12.28 -5.72 2.68
CA ALA A 114 -12.87 -6.58 3.71
C ALA A 114 -14.40 -6.40 3.81
N ARG A 115 -14.88 -5.16 3.69
CA ARG A 115 -16.31 -4.81 3.59
C ARG A 115 -16.93 -5.13 2.22
N GLN A 116 -16.13 -5.65 1.29
CA GLN A 116 -16.49 -5.96 -0.10
C GLN A 116 -17.08 -4.77 -0.89
N VAL A 117 -16.66 -3.54 -0.56
CA VAL A 117 -17.09 -2.33 -1.27
C VAL A 117 -16.69 -2.44 -2.75
N PRO A 118 -17.58 -2.14 -3.72
CA PRO A 118 -17.23 -2.13 -5.13
C PRO A 118 -16.12 -1.10 -5.42
N VAL A 119 -15.16 -1.43 -6.29
CA VAL A 119 -13.99 -0.59 -6.61
C VAL A 119 -14.35 0.88 -6.90
N PRO A 120 -15.36 1.20 -7.73
CA PRO A 120 -15.74 2.60 -7.98
C PRO A 120 -16.15 3.36 -6.71
N SER A 121 -16.84 2.67 -5.80
CA SER A 121 -17.29 3.23 -4.52
C SER A 121 -16.13 3.47 -3.55
N ARG A 122 -15.01 2.73 -3.68
CA ARG A 122 -13.80 2.95 -2.87
C ARG A 122 -13.12 4.27 -3.22
N PHE A 123 -12.96 4.54 -4.52
CA PHE A 123 -12.47 5.84 -4.99
C PHE A 123 -13.37 6.99 -4.53
N ALA A 124 -14.69 6.79 -4.57
CA ALA A 124 -15.64 7.78 -4.06
C ALA A 124 -15.50 8.01 -2.55
N TRP A 125 -15.33 6.95 -1.76
CA TRP A 125 -15.11 7.06 -0.30
C TRP A 125 -13.82 7.83 0.00
N LEU A 126 -12.72 7.49 -0.68
CA LEU A 126 -11.42 8.17 -0.49
C LEU A 126 -11.47 9.64 -0.93
N GLY A 127 -12.23 9.94 -1.99
CA GLY A 127 -12.51 11.32 -2.42
C GLY A 127 -13.33 12.13 -1.41
N ARG A 128 -14.27 11.50 -0.69
CA ARG A 128 -15.02 12.15 0.40
C ARG A 128 -14.17 12.37 1.65
N HIS A 129 -13.19 11.50 1.88
CA HIS A 129 -12.31 11.52 3.05
C HIS A 129 -10.86 11.83 2.67
N LEU A 130 -10.64 12.79 1.77
CA LEU A 130 -9.30 13.17 1.30
C LEU A 130 -8.38 13.61 2.43
N GLY A 131 -8.89 14.33 3.45
CA GLY A 131 -8.11 14.74 4.61
C GLY A 131 -7.56 13.54 5.40
N ALA A 132 -8.39 12.52 5.62
CA ALA A 132 -7.96 11.29 6.28
C ALA A 132 -6.99 10.49 5.40
N THR A 133 -7.24 10.43 4.09
CA THR A 133 -6.39 9.73 3.12
C THR A 133 -5.00 10.35 3.05
N LEU A 134 -4.92 11.68 2.91
CA LEU A 134 -3.64 12.41 2.87
C LEU A 134 -2.93 12.37 4.21
N GLY A 135 -3.65 12.53 5.32
CA GLY A 135 -3.08 12.47 6.67
C GLY A 135 -2.47 11.09 6.95
N TYR A 136 -3.21 10.03 6.64
CA TYR A 136 -2.74 8.66 6.81
C TYR A 136 -1.54 8.36 5.90
N GLY A 137 -1.66 8.69 4.61
CA GLY A 137 -0.57 8.54 3.65
C GLY A 137 0.70 9.31 4.01
N SER A 138 0.57 10.47 4.68
CA SER A 138 1.73 11.26 5.13
C SER A 138 2.49 10.55 6.25
N VAL A 139 1.77 9.95 7.20
CA VAL A 139 2.38 9.13 8.26
C VAL A 139 3.13 7.95 7.64
N LEU A 140 2.52 7.25 6.69
CA LEU A 140 3.16 6.15 5.97
C LEU A 140 4.39 6.60 5.18
N PHE A 141 4.31 7.74 4.51
CA PHE A 141 5.42 8.29 3.74
C PHE A 141 6.64 8.55 4.63
N VAL A 142 6.43 9.16 5.80
CA VAL A 142 7.50 9.39 6.79
C VAL A 142 8.05 8.08 7.35
N LEU A 143 7.20 7.09 7.62
CA LEU A 143 7.65 5.76 8.07
C LEU A 143 8.54 5.07 7.03
N LEU A 144 8.22 5.22 5.75
CA LEU A 144 8.98 4.65 4.64
C LEU A 144 10.32 5.35 4.39
N LEU A 145 10.54 6.57 4.90
CA LEU A 145 11.85 7.22 4.86
C LEU A 145 12.89 6.47 5.70
N VAL A 146 12.45 5.74 6.73
CA VAL A 146 13.34 4.91 7.53
C VAL A 146 13.39 3.51 6.92
N PRO A 147 14.55 3.07 6.42
CA PRO A 147 14.69 1.74 5.84
C PRO A 147 14.32 0.67 6.88
N LEU A 148 13.74 -0.45 6.40
CA LEU A 148 13.24 -1.58 7.21
C LEU A 148 12.01 -1.29 8.09
N LEU A 149 11.70 -0.04 8.46
CA LEU A 149 10.49 0.24 9.24
C LEU A 149 9.22 -0.07 8.45
N GLY A 150 9.20 0.23 7.15
CA GLY A 150 8.04 -0.06 6.30
C GLY A 150 7.62 -1.54 6.34
N THR A 151 8.57 -2.47 6.27
CA THR A 151 8.28 -3.92 6.30
C THR A 151 7.97 -4.43 7.71
N LEU A 152 8.64 -3.91 8.73
CA LEU A 152 8.40 -4.30 10.12
C LEU A 152 7.04 -3.81 10.64
N LEU A 153 6.56 -2.67 10.14
CA LEU A 153 5.33 -2.02 10.59
C LEU A 153 4.11 -2.33 9.72
N LEU A 154 4.24 -3.17 8.67
CA LEU A 154 3.13 -3.64 7.84
C LEU A 154 1.85 -4.04 8.63
N PRO A 155 1.91 -4.84 9.71
CA PRO A 155 0.71 -5.18 10.48
C PRO A 155 0.14 -3.95 11.21
N LEU A 156 0.98 -3.03 11.69
CA LEU A 156 0.52 -1.80 12.34
C LEU A 156 -0.14 -0.85 11.34
N THR A 157 0.39 -0.75 10.12
CA THR A 157 -0.20 0.10 9.08
C THR A 157 -1.53 -0.46 8.59
N VAL A 158 -1.70 -1.78 8.56
CA VAL A 158 -3.01 -2.35 8.21
C VAL A 158 -4.00 -2.18 9.36
N ALA A 159 -3.57 -2.38 10.61
CA ALA A 159 -4.40 -2.12 11.78
C ALA A 159 -4.84 -0.65 11.89
N GLY A 160 -3.92 0.29 11.66
CA GLY A 160 -4.20 1.73 11.65
C GLY A 160 -5.22 2.12 10.58
N ALA A 161 -5.12 1.54 9.38
CA ALA A 161 -6.09 1.75 8.32
C ALA A 161 -7.48 1.24 8.69
N ALA A 162 -7.57 0.02 9.27
CA ALA A 162 -8.83 -0.55 9.73
C ALA A 162 -9.51 0.31 10.81
N LEU A 163 -8.73 0.74 11.82
CA LEU A 163 -9.22 1.61 12.90
C LEU A 163 -9.70 2.97 12.37
N LEU A 164 -8.93 3.58 11.46
CA LEU A 164 -9.28 4.87 10.87
C LEU A 164 -10.57 4.77 10.04
N ALA A 165 -10.69 3.75 9.20
CA ALA A 165 -11.89 3.51 8.40
C ALA A 165 -13.11 3.20 9.27
N HIS A 166 -12.96 2.40 10.33
CA HIS A 166 -14.02 2.14 11.30
C HIS A 166 -14.50 3.42 11.98
N ARG A 167 -13.56 4.25 12.47
CA ARG A 167 -13.89 5.52 13.15
C ARG A 167 -14.62 6.50 12.24
N ILE A 168 -14.25 6.56 10.95
CA ILE A 168 -14.90 7.44 9.97
C ILE A 168 -16.34 7.01 9.71
N ASP A 169 -16.59 5.70 9.57
CA ASP A 169 -17.91 5.18 9.24
C ASP A 169 -18.80 4.91 10.47
N SER A 170 -18.22 4.87 11.67
CA SER A 170 -18.89 4.65 12.96
C SER A 170 -18.41 5.67 14.00
N PRO A 171 -18.83 6.95 13.91
CA PRO A 171 -18.34 8.02 14.79
C PRO A 171 -18.79 7.89 16.26
N GLU A 172 -19.77 7.03 16.57
CA GLU A 172 -20.32 6.87 17.93
C GLU A 172 -19.75 5.67 18.67
N ARG A 173 -18.61 5.86 19.34
CA ARG A 173 -18.15 5.05 20.50
C ARG A 173 -16.94 5.63 21.27
N THR A 174 -16.66 6.93 21.14
CA THR A 174 -15.77 7.64 22.07
C THR A 174 -16.60 8.26 23.19
N GLY A 175 -16.87 7.44 24.21
CA GLY A 175 -17.06 7.91 25.58
C GLY A 175 -15.71 7.96 26.28
#